data_AF-A9LLW0-F1
#
_entry.id   AF-A9LLW0-F1
#
_cell.length_a   1.000
_cell.length_b   1.000
_cell.length_c   1.000
_cell.angle_alpha   90.00
_cell.angle_beta   90.00
_cell.angle_gamma   90.00
#
_symmetry.space_group_name_H-M   'P 1'
#
loop_
_entity.id
_entity.type
_entity.pdbx_description
1 polymer ?
#
loop_
_entity_poly.entity_id
_entity_poly.type
_entity_poly.pdbx_seq_one_letter_code
_entity_poly.pdbx_strand_id
1 'polypeptide(L)' 'GLALFYGGLVRKKNVLATFVQCFATCALVSIVWMVAGYSLAFSPGNPFIGGFGDLFLHGMTVDSMVGTIPESVFMTFQMT' A
#
# COMPACT_ATOMS: atom_id res chain seq x y z
N GLY A 1 -11.25 5.11 8.92
CA GLY A 1 -11.19 5.30 10.38
C GLY A 1 -10.39 6.54 10.79
N LEU A 2 -9.09 6.56 10.48
CA LEU A 2 -8.16 7.62 10.91
C LEU A 2 -8.58 9.05 10.52
N ALA A 3 -9.07 9.28 9.31
CA ALA A 3 -9.50 10.61 8.86
C ALA A 3 -10.64 11.21 9.70
N LEU A 4 -11.59 10.37 10.14
CA LEU A 4 -12.71 10.79 11.00
C LEU A 4 -12.22 11.05 12.45
N PHE A 5 -11.29 10.23 12.93
CA PHE A 5 -10.70 10.39 14.26
C PHE A 5 -9.86 11.68 14.35
N TYR A 6 -8.93 11.89 13.41
CA TYR A 6 -8.12 13.11 13.37
C TYR A 6 -8.94 14.33 13.00
N GLY A 7 -9.90 14.20 12.07
CA GLY A 7 -10.85 15.25 11.73
C GLY A 7 -11.66 15.77 12.93
N GLY A 8 -11.97 14.92 13.92
CA GLY A 8 -12.64 15.32 15.15
C GLY A 8 -11.79 16.13 16.13
N LEU A 9 -10.45 16.04 16.04
CA LEU A 9 -9.51 16.74 16.92
C LEU A 9 -9.06 18.10 16.36
N VAL A 10 -9.26 18.36 15.06
CA VAL A 10 -8.85 19.62 14.41
C VAL A 10 -9.97 20.66 14.47
N ARG A 11 -9.60 21.95 14.48
CA ARG A 11 -10.54 23.07 14.36
C ARG A 11 -11.41 22.88 13.11
N LYS A 12 -12.73 23.12 13.21
CA LYS A 12 -13.72 22.93 12.13
C LYS A 12 -13.25 23.46 10.76
N LYS A 13 -12.55 24.59 10.72
CA LYS A 13 -12.00 25.19 9.49
C LYS A 13 -10.95 24.35 8.75
N ASN A 14 -10.27 23.44 9.46
CA ASN A 14 -9.18 22.60 8.92
C ASN A 14 -9.61 21.14 8.69
N VAL A 15 -10.85 20.78 9.06
CA VAL A 15 -11.35 19.40 8.95
C VAL A 15 -11.39 18.97 7.49
N LEU A 16 -11.88 19.83 6.59
CA LEU A 16 -11.91 19.55 5.15
C LEU A 16 -10.50 19.27 4.59
N ALA A 17 -9.51 20.08 4.99
CA ALA A 17 -8.11 19.88 4.57
C ALA A 17 -7.55 18.54 5.08
N THR A 18 -7.89 18.16 6.31
CA THR A 18 -7.46 16.89 6.91
C THR A 18 -8.05 15.69 6.18
N PHE A 19 -9.33 15.74 5.80
CA PHE A 19 -9.95 14.68 4.99
C PHE A 19 -9.32 14.55 3.61
N VAL A 20 -9.09 15.67 2.91
CA VAL A 20 -8.46 15.67 1.58
C VAL A 20 -7.03 15.14 1.66
N GLN A 21 -6.26 15.54 2.67
CA GLN A 21 -4.90 15.03 2.89
C GLN A 21 -4.91 13.53 3.20
N CYS A 22 -5.79 13.04 4.07
CA CYS A 22 -5.88 11.60 4.33
C CYS A 22 -6.25 10.80 3.08
N PHE A 23 -7.17 11.30 2.25
CA PHE A 23 -7.53 10.64 1.00
C PHE A 23 -6.39 10.66 -0.03
N ALA A 24 -5.73 11.81 -0.20
CA ALA A 24 -4.59 11.96 -1.08
C ALA A 24 -3.41 11.07 -0.66
N THR A 25 -3.10 11.01 0.63
CA THR A 25 -2.04 10.13 1.15
C THR A 25 -2.40 8.66 0.99
N CYS A 26 -3.67 8.28 1.21
CA CYS A 26 -4.12 6.90 0.97
C CYS A 26 -3.92 6.49 -0.50
N ALA A 27 -4.33 7.35 -1.44
CA ALA A 27 -4.13 7.12 -2.87
C ALA A 27 -2.65 7.12 -3.28
N LEU A 28 -1.82 7.97 -2.67
CA LEU A 28 -0.39 8.02 -2.95
C LEU A 28 0.31 6.75 -2.46
N VAL A 29 0.02 6.32 -1.23
CA VAL A 29 0.61 5.12 -0.64
C VAL A 29 0.20 3.88 -1.41
N SER A 30 -1.05 3.77 -1.88
CA SER A 30 -1.48 2.63 -2.69
C SER A 30 -0.74 2.54 -4.04
N ILE A 31 -0.48 3.68 -4.70
CA ILE A 31 0.31 3.72 -5.93
C ILE A 31 1.77 3.34 -5.65
N VAL A 32 2.39 3.93 -4.62
CA VAL A 32 3.78 3.64 -4.26
C VAL A 32 3.96 2.17 -3.89
N TRP A 33 2.99 1.59 -3.18
CA TRP A 33 2.97 0.18 -2.82
C TRP A 33 2.94 -0.72 -4.06
N MET A 34 2.08 -0.41 -5.03
CA MET A 34 1.97 -1.16 -6.28
C MET A 34 3.22 -1.07 -7.15
N VAL A 35 3.85 0.10 -7.21
CA VAL A 35 5.02 0.32 -8.08
C VAL A 35 6.28 -0.29 -7.50
N ALA A 36 6.54 -0.10 -6.20
CA ALA A 36 7.80 -0.50 -5.58
C ALA A 36 7.67 -1.13 -4.19
N GLY A 37 6.66 -0.76 -3.39
CA GLY A 37 6.54 -1.23 -2.01
C GLY A 37 6.40 -2.74 -1.90
N TYR A 38 5.61 -3.37 -2.78
CA TYR A 38 5.46 -4.83 -2.81
C TYR A 38 6.79 -5.54 -3.12
N SER A 39 7.50 -5.10 -4.16
CA SER A 39 8.80 -5.66 -4.55
C SER A 39 9.83 -5.52 -3.43
N LEU A 40 9.94 -4.34 -2.81
CA LEU A 40 10.90 -4.09 -1.74
C LEU A 40 10.60 -4.86 -0.45
N ALA A 41 9.36 -5.35 -0.26
CA ALA A 41 8.99 -6.12 0.92
C ALA A 41 9.12 -7.64 0.71
N PHE A 42 8.77 -8.13 -0.49
CA PHE A 42 8.59 -9.57 -0.74
C PHE A 42 9.50 -10.16 -1.82
N SER A 43 10.14 -9.33 -2.65
CA SER A 43 11.04 -9.82 -3.69
C SER A 43 12.37 -10.30 -3.07
N PRO A 44 13.02 -11.35 -3.60
CA PRO A 44 14.31 -11.83 -3.11
C PRO A 44 15.36 -10.72 -3.10
N GLY A 45 15.92 -10.41 -1.92
CA GLY A 45 16.88 -9.33 -1.73
C GLY A 45 17.85 -9.61 -0.59
N ASN A 46 18.06 -8.62 0.27
CA ASN A 46 18.90 -8.72 1.46
C ASN A 46 18.05 -8.87 2.74
N PRO A 47 18.65 -9.11 3.93
CA PRO A 47 17.91 -9.30 5.18
C PRO A 47 17.06 -8.11 5.65
N PHE A 48 17.23 -6.93 5.05
CA PHE A 48 16.59 -5.67 5.43
C PHE A 48 15.62 -5.13 4.38
N ILE A 49 15.88 -5.39 3.10
CA ILE A 49 15.13 -4.88 1.94
C ILE A 49 15.11 -5.97 0.86
N GLY A 50 13.94 -6.19 0.28
CA GLY A 50 13.73 -7.05 -0.88
C GLY A 50 14.41 -6.53 -2.16
N GLY A 51 14.21 -7.28 -3.24
CA GLY A 51 14.74 -6.97 -4.56
C GLY A 51 13.89 -6.00 -5.39
N PHE A 52 14.39 -5.67 -6.58
CA PHE A 52 13.66 -4.93 -7.62
C PHE A 52 13.03 -5.85 -8.69
N GLY A 53 12.97 -7.17 -8.42
CA GLY A 53 12.53 -8.17 -9.38
C GLY A 53 11.05 -8.07 -9.73
N ASP A 54 10.23 -7.65 -8.76
CA ASP A 54 8.77 -7.58 -8.87
C ASP A 54 8.26 -6.12 -8.97
N LEU A 55 9.12 -5.20 -9.42
CA LEU A 55 8.73 -3.81 -9.68
C LEU A 55 7.56 -3.75 -10.66
N PHE A 56 6.58 -2.88 -10.41
CA PHE A 56 5.33 -2.82 -11.18
C PHE A 56 4.56 -4.14 -11.23
N LEU A 57 4.72 -5.02 -10.23
CA LEU A 57 4.13 -6.37 -10.21
C LEU A 57 4.60 -7.24 -11.38
N HIS A 58 5.78 -6.95 -11.92
CA HIS A 58 6.34 -7.66 -13.05
C HIS A 58 6.68 -9.10 -12.65
N GLY A 59 5.90 -10.06 -13.15
CA GLY A 59 6.00 -11.48 -12.78
C GLY A 59 4.78 -12.01 -12.03
N MET A 60 3.92 -11.13 -11.51
CA MET A 60 2.65 -11.53 -10.90
C MET A 60 1.62 -11.84 -11.99
N THR A 61 1.31 -13.12 -12.14
CA THR A 61 0.26 -13.61 -13.05
C THR A 61 -1.03 -13.87 -12.28
N VAL A 62 -2.15 -14.05 -12.98
CA VAL A 62 -3.45 -14.34 -12.34
C VAL A 62 -3.41 -15.66 -11.56
N ASP A 63 -2.56 -16.60 -11.99
CA ASP A 63 -2.36 -17.91 -11.38
C ASP A 63 -1.26 -17.90 -10.31
N SER A 64 -0.64 -16.75 -10.03
CA SER A 64 0.39 -16.65 -9.01
C SER A 64 -0.21 -16.83 -7.61
N MET A 65 0.41 -17.70 -6.81
CA MET A 65 -0.07 -18.09 -5.48
C MET A 65 1.01 -17.88 -4.42
N VAL A 66 0.64 -17.28 -3.30
CA VAL A 66 1.46 -17.21 -2.09
C VAL A 66 0.84 -18.17 -1.07
N GLY A 67 1.44 -19.35 -0.94
CA GLY A 67 0.87 -20.44 -0.14
C GLY A 67 -0.44 -20.94 -0.75
N THR A 68 -1.56 -20.75 -0.03
CA THR A 68 -2.92 -21.15 -0.44
C THR A 68 -3.79 -20.01 -0.95
N ILE A 69 -3.26 -18.78 -1.06
CA ILE A 69 -4.01 -17.58 -1.43
C ILE A 69 -3.42 -16.97 -2.71
N PRO A 70 -4.26 -16.43 -3.63
CA PRO A 70 -3.77 -15.69 -4.79
C PRO A 70 -2.87 -14.52 -4.39
N GLU A 71 -1.76 -14.35 -5.10
CA GLU A 71 -0.76 -13.32 -4.84
C GLU A 71 -1.35 -11.91 -4.89
N SER A 72 -2.31 -11.66 -5.78
CA SER A 72 -3.04 -10.39 -5.89
C SER A 72 -3.81 -10.03 -4.62
N VAL A 73 -4.42 -11.03 -3.96
CA VAL A 73 -5.14 -10.84 -2.70
C VAL A 73 -4.15 -10.61 -1.56
N PHE A 74 -3.03 -11.35 -1.56
CA PHE A 74 -1.96 -11.15 -0.59
C PHE A 74 -1.37 -9.73 -0.67
N MET A 75 -1.06 -9.24 -1.88
CA MET A 75 -0.55 -7.90 -2.13
C MET A 75 -1.52 -6.82 -1.61
N THR A 76 -2.82 -7.00 -1.86
CA THR A 76 -3.86 -6.05 -1.43
C THR A 76 -4.02 -6.06 0.08
N PHE A 77 -3.97 -7.23 0.72
CA PHE A 77 -4.09 -7.37 2.18
C PHE A 77 -2.90 -6.72 2.92
N GLN A 78 -1.69 -6.82 2.38
CA GLN A 78 -0.51 -6.21 3.00
C GLN A 78 -0.45 -4.68 2.84
N MET A 79 -1.26 -4.10 1.94
CA MET A 79 -1.34 -2.65 1.73
C MET A 79 -2.21 -1.92 2.76
N THR A 80 -3.23 -2.59 3.31
CA THR A 80 -4.29 -1.98 4.15
C THR A 80 -3.90 -1.84 5.61
#